data_AF-O28431-F1
#
_entry.id   AF-O28431-F1
#
_cell.length_a   1.000
_cell.length_b   1.000
_cell.length_c   1.000
_cell.angle_alpha   90.00
_cell.angle_beta   90.00
_cell.angle_gamma   90.00
#
_symmetry.space_group_name_H-M   'P 1'
#
loop_
_entity.id
_entity.type
_entity.pdbx_description
1 polymer ?
#
loop_
_entity_poly.entity_id
_entity_poly.type
_entity_poly.pdbx_seq_one_letter_code
_entity_poly.pdbx_strand_id
1 'polypeptide(L)'
;MPSHCEGVSISSKEAKVLIKEHTCLVAIPILESGCVITGVDVSESELVWSIICDDEGFIALLENLEGVDFELIYKGKPPARTR
;
A
#
# COMPACT_ATOMS: atom_id res chain seq x y z
N MET A 1 16.06 12.41 3.99
CA MET A 1 15.54 11.07 3.67
C MET A 1 16.69 10.08 3.76
N PRO A 2 16.59 8.94 4.45
CA PRO A 2 17.60 7.90 4.37
C PRO A 2 17.66 7.38 2.92
N SER A 3 18.87 7.30 2.38
CA SER A 3 19.14 6.91 0.98
C SER A 3 19.06 5.41 0.72
N HIS A 4 18.87 4.61 1.77
CA HIS A 4 18.94 3.16 1.70
C HIS A 4 17.82 2.54 2.52
N CYS A 5 17.24 1.48 1.96
CA CYS A 5 16.28 0.62 2.62
C CYS A 5 17.01 -0.65 3.03
N GLU A 6 16.89 -1.06 4.29
CA GLU A 6 17.45 -2.34 4.73
C GLU A 6 16.42 -3.45 4.51
N GLY A 7 16.67 -4.30 3.52
CA GLY A 7 15.88 -5.50 3.26
C GLY A 7 16.42 -6.68 4.08
N VAL A 8 15.63 -7.18 5.03
CA VAL A 8 15.98 -8.37 5.83
C VAL A 8 15.13 -9.55 5.38
N SER A 9 15.77 -10.65 4.99
CA SER A 9 15.06 -11.92 4.76
C SER A 9 14.57 -12.49 6.09
N ILE A 10 13.25 -12.63 6.26
CA ILE A 10 12.66 -13.15 7.51
C ILE A 10 12.28 -14.63 7.43
N SER A 11 12.42 -15.26 6.25
CA SER A 11 12.09 -16.67 6.07
C SER A 11 13.00 -17.30 5.01
N SER A 12 13.51 -18.50 5.29
CA SER A 12 14.19 -19.34 4.30
C SER A 12 13.22 -20.15 3.44
N LYS A 13 11.95 -20.24 3.85
CA LYS A 13 10.90 -21.02 3.16
C LYS A 13 10.04 -20.17 2.23
N GLU A 14 9.96 -18.87 2.47
CA GLU A 14 9.17 -17.91 1.71
C GLU A 14 10.04 -16.68 1.45
N ALA A 15 10.04 -16.16 0.22
CA ALA A 15 10.76 -14.93 -0.12
C ALA A 15 10.04 -13.72 0.50
N LYS A 16 10.22 -13.52 1.80
CA LYS A 16 9.70 -12.38 2.55
C LYS A 16 10.85 -11.45 2.88
N VAL A 17 10.81 -10.25 2.29
CA VAL A 17 11.74 -9.16 2.60
C VAL A 17 11.02 -8.17 3.51
N LEU A 18 11.50 -8.03 4.74
CA LEU A 18 11.10 -6.92 5.60
C LEU A 18 11.95 -5.72 5.22
N ILE A 19 11.32 -4.68 4.68
CA ILE A 19 12.01 -3.42 4.40
C ILE A 19 11.85 -2.51 5.62
N LYS A 20 12.95 -2.29 6.35
CA LYS A 20 12.97 -1.36 7.49
C LYS A 20 13.32 0.04 7.00
N GLU A 21 12.77 1.05 7.69
CA GLU A 21 13.02 2.48 7.44
C GLU A 21 12.63 2.98 6.05
N HIS A 22 11.90 2.18 5.27
CA HIS A 22 11.29 2.67 4.04
C HIS A 22 10.11 3.56 4.40
N THR A 23 10.33 4.87 4.32
CA THR A 23 9.26 5.85 4.20
C THR A 23 8.65 5.69 2.82
N CYS A 24 7.87 4.63 2.60
CA CYS A 24 7.00 4.59 1.44
C CYS A 24 5.97 5.69 1.67
N LEU A 25 6.09 6.80 0.94
CA LEU A 25 5.18 7.94 1.06
C LEU A 25 3.72 7.56 0.85
N VAL A 26 3.46 6.38 0.27
CA VAL A 26 2.11 5.85 0.01
C VAL A 26 1.60 4.96 1.15
N ALA A 27 2.46 4.15 1.79
CA ALA A 27 2.00 3.12 2.72
C ALA A 27 1.42 3.69 4.02
N ILE A 28 2.03 4.74 4.57
CA ILE A 28 1.53 5.39 5.80
C ILE A 28 0.17 6.05 5.53
N PRO A 29 -0.01 6.89 4.48
CA PRO A 29 -1.31 7.41 4.11
C PRO A 29 -2.39 6.35 3.90
N ILE A 30 -2.07 5.20 3.27
CA ILE A 30 -3.02 4.08 3.14
C ILE A 30 -3.56 3.66 4.51
N LEU A 31 -2.66 3.40 5.47
CA LEU A 31 -3.04 2.92 6.79
C LEU A 31 -3.78 3.98 7.61
N GLU A 32 -3.34 5.23 7.57
CA GLU A 32 -3.96 6.34 8.29
C GLU A 32 -5.36 6.69 7.76
N SER A 33 -5.61 6.39 6.47
CA SER A 33 -6.92 6.58 5.84
C SER A 33 -7.94 5.47 6.16
N GLY A 34 -7.58 4.49 7.01
CA GLY A 34 -8.46 3.38 7.35
C GLY A 34 -8.56 2.29 6.27
N CYS A 35 -7.74 2.36 5.22
CA CYS A 35 -7.67 1.33 4.20
C CYS A 35 -6.88 0.10 4.69
N VAL A 36 -7.23 -1.06 4.15
CA VAL A 36 -6.54 -2.33 4.41
C VAL A 36 -5.64 -2.68 3.24
N ILE A 37 -4.34 -2.83 3.50
CA ILE A 37 -3.39 -3.39 2.53
C ILE A 37 -3.60 -4.89 2.44
N THR A 38 -3.92 -5.38 1.26
CA THR A 38 -4.13 -6.82 0.96
C THR A 38 -2.96 -7.45 0.22
N GLY A 39 -2.11 -6.64 -0.40
CA GLY A 39 -0.93 -7.09 -1.11
C GLY A 39 -0.06 -5.92 -1.55
N VAL A 40 1.21 -6.22 -1.81
CA VAL A 40 2.15 -5.31 -2.45
C VAL A 40 2.92 -6.11 -3.49
N ASP A 41 2.90 -5.63 -4.72
CA ASP A 41 3.70 -6.20 -5.81
C ASP A 41 4.83 -5.23 -6.13
N VAL A 42 6.02 -5.77 -6.35
CA VAL A 42 7.20 -5.01 -6.78
C VAL A 42 7.49 -5.39 -8.22
N SER A 43 7.41 -4.43 -9.14
CA SER A 43 7.72 -4.63 -10.55
C SER A 43 8.74 -3.60 -10.98
N GLU A 44 9.91 -4.04 -11.44
CA GLU A 44 11.03 -3.17 -11.85
C GLU A 44 11.42 -2.16 -10.75
N SER A 45 10.89 -0.93 -10.81
CA SER A 45 11.08 0.16 -9.86
C SER A 45 9.79 0.66 -9.21
N GLU A 46 8.66 -0.01 -9.44
CA GLU A 46 7.34 0.41 -9.00
C GLU A 46 6.80 -0.49 -7.88
N LEU A 47 6.06 0.14 -6.96
CA LEU A 47 5.32 -0.52 -5.89
C LEU A 47 3.83 -0.42 -6.18
N VAL A 48 3.18 -1.54 -6.43
CA VAL A 48 1.73 -1.60 -6.64
C VAL A 48 1.08 -2.09 -5.35
N TRP A 49 0.33 -1.19 -4.70
CA TRP A 49 -0.41 -1.51 -3.49
C TRP A 49 -1.82 -1.98 -3.82
N SER A 50 -2.17 -3.19 -3.41
CA SER A 50 -3.55 -3.67 -3.47
C SER A 50 -4.24 -3.35 -2.15
N ILE A 51 -5.22 -2.44 -2.19
CA ILE A 51 -5.92 -1.96 -1.00
C ILE A 51 -7.43 -2.17 -1.10
N ILE A 52 -8.08 -2.27 0.06
CA ILE A 52 -9.54 -2.21 0.20
C ILE A 52 -9.85 -1.07 1.17
N CYS A 53 -10.75 -0.19 0.79
CA CYS A 53 -11.25 0.90 1.63
C CYS A 53 -12.78 0.90 1.59
N ASP A 54 -13.41 1.45 2.61
CA ASP A 54 -14.78 1.95 2.48
C ASP A 54 -14.78 3.31 1.77
N ASP A 55 -15.97 3.88 1.56
CA ASP A 55 -16.11 5.11 0.79
C ASP A 55 -15.44 6.31 1.50
N GLU A 56 -15.52 6.36 2.84
CA GLU A 56 -14.88 7.40 3.67
C GLU A 56 -13.35 7.28 3.65
N GLY A 57 -12.82 6.07 3.84
CA GLY A 57 -11.38 5.82 3.81
C GLY A 57 -10.76 6.02 2.43
N PHE A 58 -11.51 5.75 1.35
CA PHE A 58 -11.04 6.06 0.00
C PHE A 58 -10.88 7.57 -0.23
N ILE A 59 -11.83 8.39 0.26
CA ILE A 59 -11.73 9.85 0.16
C ILE A 59 -10.55 10.36 0.99
N ALA A 60 -10.43 9.92 2.24
CA ALA A 60 -9.32 10.28 3.11
C ALA A 60 -7.96 9.91 2.51
N LEU A 61 -7.88 8.79 1.78
CA LEU A 61 -6.66 8.39 1.08
C LEU A 61 -6.25 9.37 -0.01
N LEU A 62 -7.21 9.81 -0.83
CA LEU A 62 -6.92 10.77 -1.90
C LEU A 62 -6.47 12.12 -1.34
N GLU A 63 -7.02 12.54 -0.21
CA GLU A 63 -6.60 13.75 0.51
C GLU A 63 -5.19 13.59 1.10
N ASN A 64 -4.90 12.45 1.74
CA ASN A 64 -3.60 12.18 2.36
C ASN A 64 -2.48 11.93 1.35
N LEU A 65 -2.79 11.62 0.09
CA LEU A 65 -1.84 11.48 -1.01
C LEU A 65 -1.67 12.79 -1.81
N GLU A 66 -2.21 13.92 -1.36
CA GLU A 66 -2.00 15.20 -2.01
C GLU A 66 -0.50 15.53 -2.10
N GLY A 67 -0.01 15.78 -3.33
CA GLY A 67 1.41 16.05 -3.60
C GLY A 67 2.29 14.81 -3.77
N VAL A 68 1.75 13.61 -3.63
CA VAL A 68 2.42 12.35 -4.02
C VAL A 68 2.08 12.06 -5.48
N ASP A 69 3.07 11.70 -6.28
CA ASP A 69 2.84 11.23 -7.65
C ASP A 69 2.45 9.74 -7.60
N PHE A 70 1.21 9.43 -7.99
CA PHE A 70 0.67 8.08 -7.98
C PHE A 70 -0.37 7.85 -9.07
N GLU A 71 -0.52 6.59 -9.47
CA GLU A 71 -1.62 6.14 -10.31
C GLU A 71 -2.58 5.26 -9.51
N LEU A 72 -3.88 5.44 -9.74
CA LEU A 72 -4.92 4.64 -9.10
C LEU A 72 -5.61 3.72 -10.11
N ILE A 73 -5.57 2.41 -9.86
CA ILE A 73 -6.35 1.41 -10.60
C ILE A 73 -7.57 1.02 -9.77
N TYR A 74 -8.75 1.54 -10.14
CA TYR A 74 -10.00 1.16 -9.47
C TYR A 74 -10.49 -0.22 -9.95
N LYS A 75 -10.44 -1.22 -9.06
CA LYS A 75 -10.88 -2.60 -9.36
C LYS A 75 -12.38 -2.86 -9.14
N GLY A 76 -13.14 -1.88 -8.66
CA GLY A 76 -14.58 -2.02 -8.37
C GLY A 76 -14.91 -2.16 -6.88
N LYS A 77 -16.19 -1.92 -6.54
CA LYS A 77 -16.73 -2.21 -5.20
C LYS A 77 -17.04 -3.71 -5.11
N PRO A 78 -16.52 -4.45 -4.12
CA PRO A 78 -16.92 -5.83 -3.90
C PRO A 78 -18.45 -5.90 -3.74
N PRO A 79 -19.12 -6.93 -4.28
CA PRO A 79 -20.55 -7.10 -4.03
C PRO A 79 -20.79 -7.16 -2.52
N ALA A 80 -21.79 -6.43 -2.03
CA ALA A 80 -22.22 -6.58 -0.65
C ALA A 80 -22.49 -8.07 -0.41
N ARG A 81 -21.80 -8.68 0.56
CA ARG A 81 -22.08 -10.06 0.96
C ARG A 81 -23.55 -10.10 1.40
N THR A 82 -24.42 -10.54 0.50
CA THR A 82 -25.78 -10.96 0.86
C THR A 82 -25.57 -12.22 1.67
N ARG A 83 -25.76 -12.10 2.98
CA ARG A 83 -25.65 -13.21 3.90
C ARG A 83 -26.92 -14.05 3.87
#